data_AF-A0A7Y0SN51-F1
#
_entry.id   AF-A0A7Y0SN51-F1
#
_cell.length_a   1.000
_cell.length_b   1.000
_cell.length_c   1.000
_cell.angle_alpha   90.00
_cell.angle_beta   90.00
_cell.angle_gamma   90.00
#
_symmetry.space_group_name_H-M   'P 1'
#
loop_
_entity.id
_entity.type
_entity.pdbx_description
1 polymer ?
#
loop_
_entity_poly.entity_id
_entity_poly.type
_entity_poly.pdbx_seq_one_letter_code
_entity_poly.pdbx_strand_id
1 'polypeptide(L)' 'MTNSHPIEKDVFYNRLSQLIASTDLNPVDRVLFLATFESWYNFQSYAVYQSISEKAIQALEECYA' A
#
# COMPACT_ATOMS: atom_id res chain seq x y z
N MET A 1 14.38 -21.05 1.01
CA MET A 1 13.46 -20.47 -0.01
C MET A 1 12.48 -19.62 0.77
N THR A 2 12.59 -18.31 0.70
CA THR A 2 11.62 -17.41 1.35
C THR A 2 10.34 -17.50 0.54
N ASN A 3 9.28 -18.05 1.14
CA ASN A 3 7.94 -17.99 0.56
C ASN A 3 7.56 -16.50 0.47
N SER A 4 7.72 -15.90 -0.70
CA SER A 4 7.28 -14.53 -0.95
C SER A 4 5.77 -14.47 -0.70
N HIS A 5 5.32 -13.63 0.24
CA HIS A 5 3.89 -13.47 0.47
C HIS A 5 3.23 -12.98 -0.83
N PRO A 6 2.04 -13.47 -1.24
CA PRO A 6 1.41 -13.06 -2.50
C PRO A 6 1.31 -11.54 -2.70
N ILE A 7 1.14 -10.81 -1.60
CA ILE A 7 1.08 -9.34 -1.59
C ILE A 7 2.38 -8.66 -2.06
N GLU A 8 3.55 -9.29 -1.90
CA GLU A 8 4.83 -8.74 -2.38
C GLU A 8 4.87 -8.61 -3.91
N LYS A 9 3.99 -9.33 -4.62
CA LYS A 9 3.84 -9.26 -6.08
C LYS A 9 2.64 -8.41 -6.50
N ASP A 10 1.86 -7.90 -5.55
CA ASP A 10 0.70 -7.07 -5.85
C ASP A 10 1.15 -5.70 -6.36
N VAL A 11 0.56 -5.27 -7.48
CA VAL A 11 0.94 -4.02 -8.16
C VAL A 11 0.59 -2.78 -7.35
N PHE A 12 -0.53 -2.81 -6.62
CA PHE A 12 -0.98 -1.68 -5.82
C PHE A 12 -0.19 -1.57 -4.52
N TYR A 13 0.03 -2.69 -3.84
CA TYR A 13 0.85 -2.71 -2.63
C TYR A 13 2.28 -2.25 -2.89
N ASN A 14 2.89 -2.68 -4.00
CA ASN A 14 4.21 -2.24 -4.41
C ASN A 14 4.24 -0.73 -4.71
N ARG A 15 3.23 -0.19 -5.40
CA ARG A 15 3.15 1.24 -5.70
C ARG A 15 3.00 2.07 -4.42
N LEU A 16 2.11 1.65 -3.52
CA LEU A 16 1.93 2.29 -2.20
C LEU A 16 3.22 2.26 -1.38
N SER A 17 3.94 1.14 -1.38
CA SER A 17 5.23 1.00 -0.68
C SER A 17 6.29 1.95 -1.20
N GLN A 18 6.34 2.17 -2.52
CA GLN A 18 7.25 3.14 -3.13
C GLN A 18 6.87 4.59 -2.78
N LEU A 19 5.59 4.94 -2.91
CA LEU A 19 5.10 6.29 -2.64
C LEU A 19 5.24 6.68 -1.16
N ILE A 20 4.89 5.78 -0.24
CA ILE A 20 4.98 6.07 1.19
C ILE A 20 6.44 6.25 1.63
N ALA A 21 7.39 5.57 0.97
CA ALA A 21 8.82 5.70 1.25
C ALA A 21 9.37 7.09 0.89
N SER A 22 8.78 7.77 -0.10
CA SER A 22 9.16 9.14 -0.49
C SER A 22 8.50 10.24 0.33
N THR A 23 7.56 9.92 1.22
CA THR A 23 6.94 10.91 2.11
C THR A 23 7.88 11.33 3.25
N ASP A 24 7.51 12.41 3.94
CA ASP A 24 8.13 12.90 5.17
C ASP A 24 7.60 12.23 6.44
N LEU A 25 6.66 11.28 6.31
CA LEU A 25 6.09 10.55 7.44
C LEU A 25 7.17 9.84 8.24
N ASN A 26 6.96 9.72 9.56
CA ASN A 26 7.89 8.98 10.39
C ASN A 26 7.80 7.46 10.11
N PRO A 27 8.79 6.66 10.52
CA PRO A 27 8.80 5.22 10.23
C PRO A 27 7.59 4.44 10.74
N VAL A 28 7.02 4.84 11.89
CA VAL A 28 5.85 4.16 12.47
C VAL A 28 4.62 4.36 11.60
N ASP A 29 4.38 5.60 11.14
CA ASP A 29 3.24 5.92 10.29
C ASP A 29 3.30 5.20 8.95
N ARG A 30 4.51 5.07 8.36
CA ARG A 30 4.69 4.30 7.12
C ARG A 30 4.33 2.82 7.30
N VAL A 31 4.74 2.22 8.41
CA VAL A 31 4.43 0.82 8.73
C VAL A 31 2.93 0.65 8.96
N LEU A 32 2.29 1.52 9.75
CA LEU A 32 0.86 1.45 10.00
C LEU A 32 0.03 1.63 8.72
N PHE A 33 0.46 2.54 7.85
CA PHE A 33 -0.14 2.73 6.53
C PHE A 33 -0.09 1.43 5.73
N LEU A 34 1.09 0.85 5.52
CA LEU A 34 1.23 -0.38 4.73
C LEU A 34 0.51 -1.58 5.36
N ALA A 35 0.56 -1.73 6.69
CA ALA A 35 -0.15 -2.79 7.40
C ALA A 35 -1.68 -2.72 7.19
N THR A 36 -2.23 -1.51 7.02
CA THR A 36 -3.65 -1.32 6.71
C THR A 36 -3.99 -1.88 5.32
N PHE A 37 -3.16 -1.61 4.31
CA PHE A 37 -3.35 -2.17 2.97
C PHE A 37 -3.10 -3.68 2.91
N GLU A 38 -2.15 -4.19 3.70
CA GLU A 38 -1.96 -5.62 3.86
C GLU A 38 -3.19 -6.30 4.48
N SER A 39 -3.79 -5.68 5.49
CA SER A 39 -5.04 -6.15 6.07
C SER A 39 -6.17 -6.16 5.03
N TRP A 40 -6.35 -5.08 4.27
CA TRP A 40 -7.37 -5.05 3.23
C TRP A 40 -7.15 -6.07 2.11
N TYR A 41 -5.90 -6.30 1.70
CA TYR A 41 -5.56 -7.35 0.73
C TYR A 41 -6.00 -8.74 1.21
N ASN A 42 -5.81 -9.04 2.50
CA ASN A 42 -6.10 -10.36 3.06
C ASN A 42 -7.57 -10.57 3.44
N PHE A 43 -8.30 -9.50 3.82
CA PHE A 43 -9.61 -9.62 4.44
C PHE A 43 -10.76 -8.99 3.65
N GLN A 44 -10.49 -8.16 2.64
CA GLN A 44 -11.52 -7.58 1.78
C GLN A 44 -11.59 -8.29 0.43
N SER A 45 -12.66 -8.03 -0.32
CA SER A 45 -12.67 -8.45 -1.72
C SER A 45 -11.60 -7.68 -2.50
N TYR A 46 -10.99 -8.35 -3.48
CA TYR A 46 -9.95 -7.72 -4.30
C TYR A 46 -10.43 -6.44 -4.99
N ALA A 47 -11.71 -6.38 -5.40
CA ALA A 47 -12.31 -5.18 -5.99
C ALA A 47 -12.35 -3.98 -5.01
N VAL A 48 -12.67 -4.24 -3.74
CA VAL A 48 -12.66 -3.20 -2.69
C VAL A 48 -11.23 -2.76 -2.39
N TYR A 49 -10.31 -3.72 -2.21
CA TYR A 49 -8.89 -3.45 -2.01
C TYR A 49 -8.30 -2.61 -3.14
N GLN A 50 -8.54 -2.99 -4.39
CA GLN A 50 -8.12 -2.25 -5.58
C GLN A 50 -8.64 -0.82 -5.55
N SER A 51 -9.96 -0.63 -5.37
CA SER A 51 -10.57 0.70 -5.41
C SER A 51 -10.01 1.65 -4.34
N ILE A 52 -9.78 1.14 -3.13
CA ILE A 52 -9.22 1.95 -2.04
C ILE A 52 -7.73 2.25 -2.32
N SER A 53 -6.98 1.26 -2.81
CA SER A 53 -5.56 1.44 -3.15
C SER A 53 -5.35 2.46 -4.25
N GLU A 54 -6.15 2.43 -5.32
CA GLU A 54 -6.10 3.42 -6.40
C GLU A 54 -6.33 4.85 -5.88
N LYS A 55 -7.32 5.04 -5.00
CA LYS A 55 -7.60 6.36 -4.40
C LYS A 55 -6.47 6.84 -3.49
N ALA A 56 -5.87 5.93 -2.72
CA ALA A 56 -4.74 6.26 -1.86
C ALA A 56 -3.49 6.61 -2.66
N ILE A 57 -3.22 5.87 -3.75
CA ILE A 57 -2.14 6.18 -4.69
C ILE A 57 -2.35 7.57 -5.28
N GLN A 58 -3.55 7.86 -5.79
CA GLN A 58 -3.88 9.18 -6.35
C GLN A 58 -3.64 10.29 -5.33
N ALA A 59 -4.13 10.13 -4.09
CA ALA A 59 -3.96 11.15 -3.05
C ALA A 59 -2.48 11.36 -2.69
N LEU A 60 -1.68 10.29 -2.59
CA LEU A 60 -0.26 10.39 -2.32
C LEU A 60 0.48 11.10 -3.47
N GLU A 61 0.14 10.79 -4.71
CA GLU A 61 0.72 11.46 -5.89
C GLU A 61 0.34 12.94 -5.93
N GLU A 62 -0.90 13.31 -5.61
CA GLU A 62 -1.32 14.71 -5.55
C GLU A 62 -0.64 15.51 -4.43
N CYS A 63 -0.30 14.88 -3.31
CA CYS A 63 0.32 15.55 -2.17
C CYS A 63 1.86 15.57 -2.21
N TYR A 64 2.49 14.62 -2.90
CA TYR A 64 3.94 14.38 -2.84
C TYR A 64 4.66 14.32 -4.20
N ALA A 65 3.97 14.50 -5.32
CA ALA A 65 4.58 14.72 -6.65
C ALA A 65 4.85 16.21 -6.91
#